data_AF-A0A1W1BXF4-F1
#
_entry.id   AF-A0A1W1BXF4-F1
#
_cell.length_a   1.000
_cell.length_b   1.000
_cell.length_c   1.000
_cell.angle_alpha   90.00
_cell.angle_beta   90.00
_cell.angle_gamma   90.00
#
_symmetry.space_group_name_H-M   'P 1'
#
loop_
_entity.id
_entity.type
_entity.pdbx_description
1 polymer ?
#
loop_
_entity_poly.entity_id
_entity_poly.type
_entity_poly.pdbx_seq_one_letter_code
_entity_poly.pdbx_strand_id
1 'polypeptide(L)'
;MKRVWFVLMLCASLLEAYTYKGCYRDNNARDLSGYSFSSDAMQIGDCATLCKKKGFSYMGLQYSSYCFCGNSFGKYGKATNCDMPCSGEKDKVCGGSWANSIYELEKRSFSLYDYFHYDVNVEPWFKEWSVVAVPLESDQKVGKIPNSNQRFGWKYPVVDIGDAMPPKYANKAALYLHPVSPQQPTVLKRTLRIGHNNEMMHIRVAGNRNGDFTLIVKANNQEIFKQSVDGKSWHEYNISLSQYLGQNIDIAVEIAASGWYFEYAFIDEISFGTKQTPQAKQEKKIQMKIDECGIYQDPSGESYLQHRSVKLDRNNMTIFASCKVHNAKKGTEVAGSWYYVSPTGKRELISTKAFALPKDMVEDYITFYIQSNNMTSWPRGKYEVIISAQGKEYAHVNFSF
;
A
#
# COMPACT_ATOMS: atom_id res chain seq x y z
N MET A 1 -15.43 51.79 -2.31
CA MET A 1 -14.89 50.91 -3.36
C MET A 1 -14.77 49.50 -2.79
N LYS A 2 -15.73 48.63 -3.10
CA LYS A 2 -15.75 47.23 -2.64
C LYS A 2 -14.87 46.42 -3.60
N ARG A 3 -13.81 45.77 -3.12
CA ARG A 3 -13.11 44.74 -3.88
C ARG A 3 -13.62 43.38 -3.43
N VAL A 4 -14.15 42.67 -4.41
CA VAL A 4 -14.87 41.42 -4.32
C VAL A 4 -14.16 40.49 -5.33
N TRP A 5 -13.69 39.36 -4.80
CA TRP A 5 -13.53 38.03 -5.42
C TRP A 5 -12.35 37.77 -6.36
N PHE A 6 -11.60 36.72 -6.05
CA PHE A 6 -11.52 35.49 -6.84
C PHE A 6 -11.02 34.35 -5.92
N VAL A 7 -11.96 33.64 -5.30
CA VAL A 7 -11.69 32.28 -4.82
C VAL A 7 -11.78 31.41 -6.07
N LEU A 8 -10.64 30.90 -6.54
CA LEU A 8 -10.58 29.84 -7.53
C LEU A 8 -11.17 28.58 -6.89
N MET A 9 -12.49 28.43 -7.06
CA MET A 9 -13.18 27.15 -6.97
C MET A 9 -12.56 26.25 -8.05
N LEU A 10 -11.59 25.43 -7.67
CA LEU A 10 -11.33 24.17 -8.35
C LEU A 10 -12.55 23.28 -8.06
N CYS A 11 -13.64 23.54 -8.79
CA CYS A 11 -14.68 22.56 -9.00
C CYS A 11 -13.99 21.41 -9.74
N ALA A 12 -13.60 20.38 -8.98
CA ALA A 12 -13.30 19.09 -9.57
C ALA A 12 -14.57 18.69 -10.32
N SER A 13 -14.54 18.82 -11.64
CA SER A 13 -15.53 18.21 -12.52
C SER A 13 -15.49 16.72 -12.22
N LEU A 14 -16.48 16.21 -11.48
CA LEU A 14 -16.74 14.78 -11.41
C LEU A 14 -16.87 14.31 -12.86
N LEU A 15 -15.98 13.41 -13.28
CA LEU A 15 -16.22 12.59 -14.48
C LEU A 15 -17.60 11.95 -14.30
N GLU A 16 -18.55 12.23 -15.19
CA GLU A 16 -19.86 11.57 -15.15
C GLU A 16 -19.66 10.07 -15.43
N ALA A 17 -19.92 9.22 -14.44
CA ALA A 17 -19.61 7.79 -14.44
C ALA A 17 -20.55 6.92 -15.31
N TYR A 18 -21.22 7.52 -16.29
CA TYR A 18 -22.23 6.89 -17.16
C TYR A 18 -22.45 7.71 -18.44
N THR A 19 -22.84 7.05 -19.52
CA THR A 19 -23.09 7.66 -20.84
C THR A 19 -24.53 7.42 -21.30
N TYR A 20 -25.25 8.46 -21.70
CA TYR A 20 -26.62 8.34 -22.23
C TYR A 20 -26.64 7.60 -23.58
N LYS A 21 -27.51 6.60 -23.72
CA LYS A 21 -27.65 5.76 -24.94
C LYS A 21 -28.94 6.01 -25.70
N GLY A 22 -29.87 6.75 -25.12
CA GLY A 22 -31.15 7.12 -25.74
C GLY A 22 -32.36 6.63 -24.95
N CYS A 23 -33.53 6.87 -25.56
CA CYS A 23 -34.83 6.50 -25.01
C CYS A 23 -35.30 5.16 -25.63
N TYR A 24 -35.71 4.22 -24.79
CA TYR A 24 -36.12 2.87 -25.22
C TYR A 24 -37.45 2.46 -24.59
N ARG A 25 -38.24 1.69 -25.34
CA ARG A 25 -39.56 1.22 -24.88
C ARG A 25 -39.40 0.19 -23.77
N ASP A 26 -40.28 0.26 -22.79
CA ASP A 26 -40.45 -0.74 -21.76
C ASP A 26 -41.82 -1.41 -21.84
N ASN A 27 -41.97 -2.56 -21.19
CA ASN A 27 -43.23 -3.28 -21.07
C ASN A 27 -43.24 -4.12 -19.78
N ASN A 28 -44.32 -4.84 -19.49
CA ASN A 28 -44.51 -5.67 -18.30
C ASN A 28 -43.34 -6.64 -18.03
N ALA A 29 -42.73 -7.19 -19.08
CA ALA A 29 -41.58 -8.10 -18.96
C ALA A 29 -40.21 -7.39 -18.83
N ARG A 30 -40.19 -6.06 -18.67
CA ARG A 30 -39.03 -5.18 -18.41
C ARG A 30 -37.87 -5.25 -19.39
N ASP A 31 -37.57 -4.15 -20.07
CA ASP A 31 -36.39 -3.98 -20.94
C ASP A 31 -35.09 -4.22 -20.16
N LEU A 32 -35.05 -3.80 -18.89
CA LEU A 32 -33.97 -4.10 -17.94
C LEU A 32 -34.55 -4.91 -16.77
N SER A 33 -34.26 -6.21 -16.74
CA SER A 33 -34.90 -7.16 -15.81
C SER A 33 -34.01 -7.60 -14.64
N GLY A 34 -32.89 -6.91 -14.38
CA GLY A 34 -31.90 -7.34 -13.40
C GLY A 34 -32.23 -6.95 -11.96
N TYR A 35 -32.29 -5.65 -11.69
CA TYR A 35 -32.66 -5.10 -10.37
C TYR A 35 -33.47 -3.82 -10.57
N SER A 36 -34.35 -3.48 -9.64
CA SER A 36 -35.10 -2.23 -9.68
C SER A 36 -35.39 -1.66 -8.29
N PHE A 37 -35.50 -0.34 -8.22
CA PHE A 37 -35.99 0.38 -7.04
C PHE A 37 -36.68 1.68 -7.46
N SER A 38 -37.40 2.29 -6.53
CA SER A 38 -38.05 3.60 -6.72
C SER A 38 -37.70 4.57 -5.61
N SER A 39 -37.75 5.87 -5.91
CA SER A 39 -37.53 6.95 -4.94
C SER A 39 -38.37 8.18 -5.28
N ASP A 40 -38.95 8.80 -4.25
CA ASP A 40 -39.66 10.08 -4.38
C ASP A 40 -38.71 11.27 -4.63
N ALA A 41 -37.40 11.05 -4.46
CA ALA A 41 -36.34 11.99 -4.75
C ALA A 41 -35.26 11.37 -5.66
N MET A 42 -35.68 10.68 -6.72
CA MET A 42 -34.79 10.01 -7.67
C MET A 42 -33.89 11.02 -8.40
N GLN A 43 -32.59 10.73 -8.41
CA GLN A 43 -31.58 11.40 -9.23
C GLN A 43 -30.93 10.38 -10.18
N ILE A 44 -30.39 10.84 -11.31
CA ILE A 44 -29.71 9.95 -12.26
C ILE A 44 -28.50 9.27 -11.58
N GLY A 45 -27.75 10.04 -10.77
CA GLY A 45 -26.57 9.56 -10.06
C GLY A 45 -26.85 8.43 -9.05
N ASP A 46 -28.01 8.44 -8.40
CA ASP A 46 -28.41 7.40 -7.44
C ASP A 46 -28.65 6.07 -8.15
N CYS A 47 -29.38 6.12 -9.27
CA CYS A 47 -29.63 4.96 -10.11
C CYS A 47 -28.30 4.39 -10.65
N ALA A 48 -27.40 5.27 -11.11
CA ALA A 48 -26.09 4.88 -11.62
C ALA A 48 -25.25 4.18 -10.55
N THR A 49 -25.15 4.81 -9.37
CA THR A 49 -24.36 4.32 -8.25
C THR A 49 -24.83 2.93 -7.81
N LEU A 50 -26.15 2.74 -7.71
CA LEU A 50 -26.73 1.50 -7.21
C LEU A 50 -26.62 0.37 -8.25
N CYS A 51 -26.97 0.63 -9.52
CA CYS A 51 -26.83 -0.36 -10.58
C CYS A 51 -25.37 -0.76 -10.78
N LYS A 52 -24.44 0.20 -10.71
CA LYS A 52 -22.99 -0.05 -10.78
C LYS A 52 -22.48 -0.86 -9.59
N LYS A 53 -22.90 -0.53 -8.35
CA LYS A 53 -22.54 -1.31 -7.14
C LYS A 53 -23.02 -2.76 -7.22
N LYS A 54 -24.14 -3.01 -7.91
CA LYS A 54 -24.68 -4.35 -8.16
C LYS A 54 -24.07 -5.07 -9.37
N GLY A 55 -23.12 -4.45 -10.06
CA GLY A 55 -22.38 -5.06 -11.17
C GLY A 55 -23.13 -5.10 -12.51
N PHE A 56 -24.14 -4.26 -12.71
CA PHE A 56 -24.85 -4.16 -13.98
C PHE A 56 -24.12 -3.24 -14.97
N SER A 57 -24.32 -3.50 -16.26
CA SER A 57 -23.69 -2.72 -17.36
C SER A 57 -24.54 -1.53 -17.80
N TYR A 58 -25.85 -1.56 -17.54
CA TYR A 58 -26.79 -0.53 -17.94
C TYR A 58 -27.73 -0.16 -16.79
N MET A 59 -28.21 1.08 -16.83
CA MET A 59 -29.34 1.54 -16.05
C MET A 59 -30.41 2.16 -16.95
N GLY A 60 -31.65 2.17 -16.48
CA GLY A 60 -32.78 2.81 -17.11
C GLY A 60 -33.60 3.57 -16.07
N LEU A 61 -33.87 4.84 -16.32
CA LEU A 61 -34.77 5.65 -15.50
C LEU A 61 -36.15 5.74 -16.18
N GLN A 62 -37.22 5.57 -15.42
CA GLN A 62 -38.60 5.53 -15.91
C GLN A 62 -39.54 6.32 -14.99
N TYR A 63 -40.52 6.99 -15.60
CA TYR A 63 -41.66 7.60 -14.91
C TYR A 63 -41.26 8.47 -13.70
N SER A 64 -40.23 9.29 -13.88
CA SER A 64 -39.65 10.22 -12.87
C SER A 64 -38.97 9.59 -11.66
N SER A 65 -39.44 8.45 -11.17
CA SER A 65 -39.09 7.91 -9.84
C SER A 65 -38.55 6.48 -9.85
N TYR A 66 -38.56 5.77 -10.98
CA TYR A 66 -38.08 4.38 -11.04
C TYR A 66 -36.70 4.28 -11.66
N CYS A 67 -35.92 3.35 -11.11
CA CYS A 67 -34.63 2.92 -11.62
C CYS A 67 -34.66 1.42 -11.89
N PHE A 68 -34.15 1.02 -13.06
CA PHE A 68 -33.98 -0.36 -13.48
C PHE A 68 -32.52 -0.61 -13.88
N CYS A 69 -31.98 -1.77 -13.55
CA CYS A 69 -30.62 -2.20 -13.84
C CYS A 69 -30.65 -3.45 -14.72
N GLY A 70 -29.71 -3.57 -15.64
CA GLY A 70 -29.65 -4.70 -16.56
C GLY A 70 -28.29 -4.83 -17.25
N ASN A 71 -28.07 -5.97 -17.91
CA ASN A 71 -26.87 -6.23 -18.71
C ASN A 71 -27.13 -6.19 -20.22
N SER A 72 -28.38 -5.91 -20.60
CA SER A 72 -28.83 -5.68 -21.98
C SER A 72 -30.03 -4.72 -21.93
N PHE A 73 -30.32 -4.08 -23.06
CA PHE A 73 -31.46 -3.19 -23.25
C PHE A 73 -31.89 -3.20 -24.72
N GLY A 74 -33.03 -2.59 -25.02
CA GLY A 74 -33.50 -2.34 -26.39
C GLY A 74 -34.28 -3.49 -27.01
N LYS A 75 -34.76 -4.48 -26.24
CA LYS A 75 -35.54 -5.61 -26.79
C LYS A 75 -36.85 -5.16 -27.44
N TYR A 76 -37.37 -3.99 -27.04
CA TYR A 76 -38.60 -3.40 -27.57
C TYR A 76 -38.35 -2.19 -28.49
N GLY A 77 -37.08 -1.90 -28.81
CA GLY A 77 -36.70 -0.80 -29.69
C GLY A 77 -36.75 0.59 -29.05
N LYS A 78 -36.48 1.62 -29.87
CA LYS A 78 -36.40 3.01 -29.44
C LYS A 78 -37.77 3.62 -29.13
N ALA A 79 -37.79 4.53 -28.17
CA ALA A 79 -38.90 5.38 -27.81
C ALA A 79 -38.53 6.86 -28.00
N THR A 80 -39.52 7.74 -27.93
CA THR A 80 -39.34 9.20 -28.06
C THR A 80 -39.95 9.98 -26.90
N ASN A 81 -40.65 9.30 -25.99
CA ASN A 81 -41.39 9.88 -24.87
C ASN A 81 -40.61 9.77 -23.54
N CYS A 82 -39.29 9.96 -23.57
CA CYS A 82 -38.50 10.14 -22.35
C CYS A 82 -38.38 11.64 -22.08
N ASP A 83 -39.42 12.22 -21.50
CA ASP A 83 -39.60 13.66 -21.31
C ASP A 83 -39.99 14.02 -19.87
N MET A 84 -40.08 13.04 -18.97
CA MET A 84 -40.46 13.28 -17.58
C MET A 84 -39.24 13.69 -16.74
N PRO A 85 -39.32 14.79 -15.99
CA PRO A 85 -38.23 15.22 -15.12
C PRO A 85 -38.05 14.26 -13.95
N CYS A 86 -36.83 14.15 -13.43
CA CYS A 86 -36.56 13.33 -12.25
C CYS A 86 -37.32 13.83 -11.02
N SER A 87 -37.72 12.92 -10.13
CA SER A 87 -38.45 13.29 -8.92
C SER A 87 -37.59 14.13 -7.95
N GLY A 88 -36.27 13.88 -7.87
CA GLY A 88 -35.30 14.60 -7.03
C GLY A 88 -34.36 15.57 -7.75
N GLU A 89 -34.40 15.66 -9.09
CA GLU A 89 -33.50 16.50 -9.90
C GLU A 89 -34.26 17.07 -11.11
N LYS A 90 -34.96 18.20 -10.91
CA LYS A 90 -36.00 18.68 -11.85
C LYS A 90 -35.47 19.15 -13.20
N ASP A 91 -34.18 19.45 -13.30
CA ASP A 91 -33.47 19.86 -14.51
C ASP A 91 -32.96 18.68 -15.35
N LYS A 92 -33.15 17.45 -14.88
CA LYS A 92 -32.77 16.22 -15.61
C LYS A 92 -33.97 15.36 -15.96
N VAL A 93 -33.81 14.53 -16.99
CA VAL A 93 -34.85 13.64 -17.53
C VAL A 93 -34.66 12.21 -17.00
N CYS A 94 -35.74 11.65 -16.43
CA CYS A 94 -35.80 10.31 -15.84
C CYS A 94 -36.86 9.44 -16.53
N GLY A 95 -36.74 9.32 -17.86
CA GLY A 95 -37.61 8.47 -18.67
C GLY A 95 -39.00 9.05 -18.93
N GLY A 96 -39.97 8.17 -19.14
CA GLY A 96 -41.38 8.52 -19.31
C GLY A 96 -42.28 7.31 -19.11
N SER A 97 -43.57 7.46 -19.45
CA SER A 97 -44.53 6.35 -19.32
C SER A 97 -44.12 5.17 -20.21
N TRP A 98 -43.80 4.04 -19.58
CA TRP A 98 -43.27 2.84 -20.24
C TRP A 98 -42.09 3.11 -21.18
N ALA A 99 -41.25 4.10 -20.85
CA ALA A 99 -40.07 4.45 -21.62
C ALA A 99 -38.90 4.73 -20.69
N ASN A 100 -37.77 4.06 -20.95
CA ASN A 100 -36.56 4.15 -20.17
C ASN A 100 -35.57 5.13 -20.82
N SER A 101 -35.11 6.12 -20.05
CA SER A 101 -33.86 6.82 -20.37
C SER A 101 -32.69 5.91 -20.04
N ILE A 102 -32.05 5.34 -21.06
CA ILE A 102 -30.99 4.36 -20.89
C ILE A 102 -29.63 5.02 -20.82
N TYR A 103 -28.84 4.58 -19.84
CA TYR A 103 -27.46 4.93 -19.71
C TYR A 103 -26.61 3.67 -19.62
N GLU A 104 -25.49 3.69 -20.33
CA GLU A 104 -24.41 2.74 -20.17
C GLU A 104 -23.60 3.17 -18.96
N LEU A 105 -23.47 2.27 -18.00
CA LEU A 105 -22.66 2.51 -16.82
C LEU A 105 -21.21 2.30 -17.25
N GLU A 106 -20.35 3.28 -16.99
CA GLU A 106 -18.93 3.02 -17.08
C GLU A 106 -18.64 1.93 -16.07
N LYS A 107 -18.27 0.74 -16.56
CA LYS A 107 -17.67 -0.27 -15.70
C LYS A 107 -16.56 0.44 -14.97
N ARG A 108 -16.53 0.35 -13.63
CA ARG A 108 -15.26 0.56 -12.95
C ARG A 108 -14.35 -0.49 -13.58
N SER A 109 -13.52 -0.10 -14.54
CA SER A 109 -12.17 -0.61 -14.51
C SER A 109 -11.74 -0.24 -13.09
N PHE A 110 -11.63 -1.22 -12.20
CA PHE A 110 -10.66 -1.05 -11.13
C PHE A 110 -9.39 -0.79 -11.89
N SER A 111 -9.03 0.49 -12.05
CA SER A 111 -7.74 0.81 -12.61
C SER A 111 -6.76 0.11 -11.69
N LEU A 112 -5.80 -0.60 -12.26
CA LEU A 112 -4.71 -1.19 -11.48
C LEU A 112 -4.15 -0.13 -10.50
N TYR A 113 -4.15 1.13 -10.92
CA TYR A 113 -3.91 2.28 -10.06
C TYR A 113 -4.67 2.23 -8.72
N ASP A 114 -6.01 2.26 -8.71
CA ASP A 114 -6.81 2.29 -7.48
C ASP A 114 -6.56 1.08 -6.59
N TYR A 115 -6.41 -0.10 -7.20
CA TYR A 115 -6.19 -1.35 -6.47
C TYR A 115 -4.84 -1.35 -5.74
N PHE A 116 -3.79 -0.86 -6.40
CA PHE A 116 -2.43 -0.86 -5.88
C PHE A 116 -2.11 0.36 -4.99
N HIS A 117 -2.88 1.46 -5.09
CA HIS A 117 -2.54 2.74 -4.46
C HIS A 117 -3.49 3.18 -3.32
N TYR A 118 -4.64 2.54 -3.13
CA TYR A 118 -5.61 2.92 -2.10
C TYR A 118 -5.34 2.28 -0.72
N ASP A 119 -4.34 1.41 -0.60
CA ASP A 119 -3.92 0.90 0.70
C ASP A 119 -3.15 1.99 1.48
N VAL A 120 -3.58 2.24 2.72
CA VAL A 120 -3.03 3.30 3.59
C VAL A 120 -1.57 3.08 3.93
N ASN A 121 -1.07 1.85 3.78
CA ASN A 121 0.31 1.45 4.07
C ASN A 121 1.21 1.48 2.83
N VAL A 122 0.71 1.95 1.66
CA VAL A 122 1.52 2.09 0.45
C VAL A 122 2.65 3.07 0.67
N GLU A 123 3.88 2.59 0.47
CA GLU A 123 5.07 3.42 0.64
C GLU A 123 5.17 4.50 -0.44
N PRO A 124 5.69 5.69 -0.10
CA PRO A 124 5.73 6.83 -1.03
C PRO A 124 6.45 6.53 -2.35
N TRP A 125 7.49 5.68 -2.33
CA TRP A 125 8.25 5.37 -3.54
C TRP A 125 7.39 4.69 -4.61
N PHE A 126 6.41 3.86 -4.20
CA PHE A 126 5.59 3.09 -5.12
C PHE A 126 4.51 3.93 -5.79
N LYS A 127 4.07 5.02 -5.14
CA LYS A 127 3.04 5.94 -5.68
C LYS A 127 3.44 6.62 -6.99
N GLU A 128 4.73 6.58 -7.30
CA GLU A 128 5.31 7.14 -8.51
C GLU A 128 5.37 6.13 -9.68
N TRP A 129 4.91 4.89 -9.46
CA TRP A 129 4.93 3.81 -10.43
C TRP A 129 3.51 3.47 -10.90
N SER A 130 3.38 3.24 -12.20
CA SER A 130 2.17 2.70 -12.80
C SER A 130 2.28 1.19 -12.94
N VAL A 131 1.23 0.46 -12.57
CA VAL A 131 1.12 -0.97 -12.83
C VAL A 131 0.44 -1.16 -14.18
N VAL A 132 1.18 -1.65 -15.18
CA VAL A 132 0.71 -1.71 -16.58
C VAL A 132 0.20 -3.10 -16.95
N ALA A 133 0.82 -4.15 -16.42
CA ALA A 133 0.42 -5.53 -16.68
C ALA A 133 0.57 -6.36 -15.41
N VAL A 134 -0.47 -7.11 -15.05
CA VAL A 134 -0.52 -8.07 -13.92
C VAL A 134 -1.48 -9.21 -14.24
N PRO A 135 -1.41 -10.36 -13.55
CA PRO A 135 -2.42 -11.40 -13.66
C PRO A 135 -3.82 -10.83 -13.38
N LEU A 136 -4.78 -11.15 -14.23
CA LEU A 136 -6.18 -10.76 -14.08
C LEU A 136 -7.09 -11.99 -14.09
N GLU A 137 -8.16 -11.96 -13.30
CA GLU A 137 -9.28 -12.88 -13.39
C GLU A 137 -10.18 -12.54 -14.61
N SER A 138 -11.10 -13.43 -14.96
CA SER A 138 -12.01 -13.24 -16.11
C SER A 138 -12.89 -11.99 -16.00
N ASP A 139 -13.12 -11.50 -14.78
CA ASP A 139 -13.85 -10.27 -14.49
C ASP A 139 -12.97 -9.00 -14.46
N GLN A 140 -11.72 -9.10 -14.95
CA GLN A 140 -10.72 -8.02 -15.01
C GLN A 140 -10.25 -7.51 -13.64
N LYS A 141 -10.42 -8.28 -12.57
CA LYS A 141 -9.82 -7.99 -11.26
C LYS A 141 -8.41 -8.57 -11.15
N VAL A 142 -7.56 -7.95 -10.34
CA VAL A 142 -6.20 -8.45 -10.04
C VAL A 142 -6.27 -9.89 -9.51
N GLY A 143 -5.47 -10.78 -10.08
CA GLY A 143 -5.46 -12.21 -9.75
C GLY A 143 -5.32 -12.52 -8.26
N LYS A 144 -5.94 -13.62 -7.83
CA LYS A 144 -5.74 -14.17 -6.49
C LYS A 144 -4.39 -14.87 -6.39
N ILE A 145 -3.80 -14.80 -5.19
CA ILE A 145 -2.66 -15.63 -4.83
C ILE A 145 -3.20 -17.06 -4.65
N PRO A 146 -2.63 -18.07 -5.34
CA PRO A 146 -3.03 -19.47 -5.18
C PRO A 146 -3.04 -19.90 -3.72
N ASN A 147 -4.00 -20.77 -3.36
CA ASN A 147 -4.25 -21.23 -1.99
C ASN A 147 -4.54 -20.11 -0.98
N SER A 148 -5.07 -18.96 -1.44
CA SER A 148 -5.48 -17.84 -0.60
C SER A 148 -6.71 -17.12 -1.16
N ASN A 149 -7.43 -16.41 -0.29
CA ASN A 149 -8.47 -15.46 -0.70
C ASN A 149 -7.91 -14.06 -1.01
N GLN A 150 -6.63 -13.84 -0.76
CA GLN A 150 -5.96 -12.58 -1.03
C GLN A 150 -5.53 -12.47 -2.49
N ARG A 151 -5.48 -11.25 -3.00
CA ARG A 151 -5.01 -10.90 -4.34
C ARG A 151 -3.58 -10.38 -4.32
N PHE A 152 -2.88 -10.49 -5.45
CA PHE A 152 -1.59 -9.82 -5.67
C PHE A 152 -1.73 -8.33 -5.42
N GLY A 153 -0.68 -7.67 -4.92
CA GLY A 153 -0.82 -6.30 -4.44
C GLY A 153 0.15 -5.94 -3.33
N TRP A 154 -0.02 -4.74 -2.80
CA TRP A 154 0.70 -4.28 -1.62
C TRP A 154 0.32 -5.12 -0.39
N LYS A 155 1.30 -5.51 0.42
CA LYS A 155 1.09 -6.26 1.67
C LYS A 155 1.85 -5.64 2.82
N TYR A 156 1.14 -5.43 3.92
CA TYR A 156 1.68 -4.99 5.19
C TYR A 156 0.98 -5.73 6.35
N PRO A 157 1.72 -6.36 7.28
CA PRO A 157 3.15 -6.66 7.17
C PRO A 157 3.45 -7.70 6.07
N VAL A 158 4.73 -7.88 5.73
CA VAL A 158 5.17 -8.94 4.81
C VAL A 158 5.08 -10.30 5.48
N VAL A 159 4.19 -11.17 4.99
CA VAL A 159 3.90 -12.50 5.54
C VAL A 159 3.68 -13.54 4.43
N ASP A 160 3.79 -14.83 4.78
CA ASP A 160 3.39 -15.92 3.89
C ASP A 160 1.87 -15.83 3.63
N ILE A 161 1.46 -15.87 2.35
CA ILE A 161 0.07 -15.81 1.93
C ILE A 161 -0.16 -16.86 0.86
N GLY A 162 -0.84 -17.96 1.21
CA GLY A 162 -1.01 -19.09 0.29
C GLY A 162 0.35 -19.55 -0.25
N ASP A 163 0.48 -19.58 -1.58
CA ASP A 163 1.72 -19.99 -2.23
C ASP A 163 2.77 -18.87 -2.33
N ALA A 164 2.44 -17.62 -1.97
CA ALA A 164 3.37 -16.51 -1.98
C ALA A 164 4.13 -16.44 -0.63
N MET A 165 5.41 -16.87 -0.65
CA MET A 165 6.21 -17.09 0.56
C MET A 165 7.56 -16.36 0.45
N PRO A 166 7.61 -15.06 0.81
CA PRO A 166 8.84 -14.27 0.78
C PRO A 166 9.84 -14.69 1.86
N PRO A 167 11.15 -14.46 1.66
CA PRO A 167 12.13 -14.60 2.73
C PRO A 167 11.88 -13.56 3.83
N LYS A 168 12.29 -13.91 5.05
CA LYS A 168 12.24 -12.99 6.20
C LYS A 168 13.08 -11.73 5.95
N TYR A 169 12.86 -10.71 6.76
CA TYR A 169 13.63 -9.45 6.78
C TYR A 169 13.36 -8.50 5.61
N ALA A 170 12.11 -8.47 5.16
CA ALA A 170 11.60 -7.34 4.40
C ALA A 170 11.67 -6.07 5.25
N ASN A 171 11.73 -4.89 4.61
CA ASN A 171 11.77 -3.62 5.32
C ASN A 171 10.51 -3.41 6.20
N LYS A 172 9.32 -3.36 5.59
CA LYS A 172 8.03 -3.19 6.30
C LYS A 172 6.86 -3.81 5.54
N ALA A 173 6.68 -3.32 4.32
CA ALA A 173 5.68 -3.79 3.37
C ALA A 173 6.38 -4.26 2.10
N ALA A 174 5.69 -5.04 1.27
CA ALA A 174 6.20 -5.41 -0.03
C ALA A 174 5.06 -5.51 -1.04
N LEU A 175 5.42 -5.28 -2.30
CA LEU A 175 4.56 -5.51 -3.44
C LEU A 175 4.67 -6.98 -3.87
N TYR A 176 3.57 -7.71 -3.79
CA TYR A 176 3.49 -9.14 -4.15
C TYR A 176 3.03 -9.25 -5.60
N LEU A 177 3.88 -9.78 -6.45
CA LEU A 177 3.67 -9.90 -7.89
C LEU A 177 3.89 -11.34 -8.35
N HIS A 178 3.43 -11.60 -9.56
CA HIS A 178 3.66 -12.83 -10.32
C HIS A 178 3.61 -12.46 -11.81
N PRO A 179 4.39 -13.08 -12.70
CA PRO A 179 4.25 -12.83 -14.13
C PRO A 179 2.83 -13.18 -14.61
N VAL A 180 2.35 -12.52 -15.67
CA VAL A 180 0.98 -12.68 -16.17
C VAL A 180 0.77 -14.08 -16.76
N SER A 181 1.76 -14.56 -17.51
CA SER A 181 1.80 -15.87 -18.15
C SER A 181 3.26 -16.28 -18.36
N PRO A 182 3.55 -17.53 -18.77
CA PRO A 182 4.93 -17.95 -19.04
C PRO A 182 5.64 -17.12 -20.11
N GLN A 183 4.90 -16.36 -20.94
CA GLN A 183 5.44 -15.49 -21.98
C GLN A 183 5.22 -14.01 -21.71
N GLN A 184 4.40 -13.64 -20.72
CA GLN A 184 4.02 -12.26 -20.46
C GLN A 184 4.41 -11.85 -19.04
N PRO A 185 5.31 -10.86 -18.89
CA PRO A 185 5.72 -10.40 -17.58
C PRO A 185 4.66 -9.50 -16.93
N THR A 186 4.73 -9.39 -15.61
CA THR A 186 4.15 -8.25 -14.90
C THR A 186 5.04 -7.03 -15.10
N VAL A 187 4.46 -5.84 -15.30
CA VAL A 187 5.20 -4.63 -15.66
C VAL A 187 4.83 -3.46 -14.77
N LEU A 188 5.83 -2.90 -14.09
CA LEU A 188 5.77 -1.60 -13.44
C LEU A 188 6.47 -0.57 -14.32
N LYS A 189 5.88 0.61 -14.51
CA LYS A 189 6.43 1.67 -15.36
C LYS A 189 6.50 2.99 -14.62
N ARG A 190 7.58 3.73 -14.82
CA ARG A 190 7.74 5.11 -14.36
C ARG A 190 8.46 5.94 -15.41
N THR A 191 7.99 7.16 -15.65
CA THR A 191 8.68 8.15 -16.48
C THR A 191 9.37 9.15 -15.56
N LEU A 192 10.65 9.42 -15.79
CA LEU A 192 11.42 10.40 -15.02
C LEU A 192 12.56 11.00 -15.83
N ARG A 193 12.98 12.21 -15.42
CA ARG A 193 14.19 12.86 -15.94
C ARG A 193 15.42 12.37 -15.18
N ILE A 194 16.42 11.90 -15.90
CA ILE A 194 17.70 11.50 -15.31
C ILE A 194 18.62 12.72 -15.20
N GLY A 195 19.06 13.00 -13.99
CA GLY A 195 20.06 13.99 -13.60
C GLY A 195 21.15 13.33 -12.76
N HIS A 196 22.13 14.12 -12.33
CA HIS A 196 23.27 13.60 -11.57
C HIS A 196 22.89 12.98 -10.22
N ASN A 197 21.74 13.36 -9.65
CA ASN A 197 21.27 12.89 -8.35
C ASN A 197 20.46 11.59 -8.41
N ASN A 198 20.11 11.09 -9.59
CA ASN A 198 19.26 9.90 -9.77
C ASN A 198 19.73 9.01 -10.94
N GLU A 199 21.01 9.09 -11.30
CA GLU A 199 21.64 8.28 -12.36
C GLU A 199 21.95 6.83 -11.97
N MET A 200 21.59 6.41 -10.75
CA MET A 200 21.58 5.02 -10.30
C MET A 200 20.20 4.66 -9.79
N MET A 201 19.64 3.58 -10.31
CA MET A 201 18.45 2.95 -9.76
C MET A 201 18.86 1.85 -8.80
N HIS A 202 18.33 1.87 -7.59
CA HIS A 202 18.43 0.81 -6.61
C HIS A 202 17.10 0.05 -6.56
N ILE A 203 17.16 -1.28 -6.53
CA ILE A 203 15.98 -2.14 -6.35
C ILE A 203 16.30 -3.25 -5.36
N ARG A 204 15.41 -3.43 -4.38
CA ARG A 204 15.44 -4.53 -3.42
C ARG A 204 14.28 -5.47 -3.67
N VAL A 205 14.60 -6.74 -3.91
CA VAL A 205 13.65 -7.72 -4.43
C VAL A 205 13.96 -9.14 -3.96
N ALA A 206 12.96 -9.99 -3.85
CA ALA A 206 13.11 -11.41 -3.55
C ALA A 206 12.20 -12.28 -4.41
N GLY A 207 12.62 -13.52 -4.66
CA GLY A 207 11.78 -14.57 -5.22
C GLY A 207 10.99 -15.32 -4.15
N ASN A 208 10.17 -16.29 -4.57
CA ASN A 208 9.55 -17.26 -3.66
C ASN A 208 10.59 -18.23 -3.09
N ARG A 209 10.45 -18.63 -1.82
CA ARG A 209 11.37 -19.62 -1.22
C ARG A 209 11.50 -20.94 -2.01
N ASN A 210 10.49 -21.26 -2.82
CA ASN A 210 10.43 -22.49 -3.64
C ASN A 210 10.76 -22.27 -5.12
N GLY A 211 11.13 -21.06 -5.55
CA GLY A 211 11.31 -20.76 -6.96
C GLY A 211 12.20 -19.54 -7.21
N ASP A 212 12.24 -19.15 -8.47
CA ASP A 212 12.89 -17.93 -8.92
C ASP A 212 12.02 -17.26 -9.98
N PHE A 213 12.38 -16.04 -10.33
CA PHE A 213 11.81 -15.34 -11.48
C PHE A 213 12.91 -14.54 -12.17
N THR A 214 12.67 -14.12 -13.40
CA THR A 214 13.60 -13.27 -14.13
C THR A 214 13.22 -11.80 -13.95
N LEU A 215 14.06 -11.05 -13.24
CA LEU A 215 13.97 -9.59 -13.16
C LEU A 215 14.59 -8.99 -14.43
N ILE A 216 13.83 -8.16 -15.13
CA ILE A 216 14.32 -7.39 -16.28
C ILE A 216 14.03 -5.91 -16.03
N VAL A 217 15.03 -5.04 -16.24
CA VAL A 217 14.82 -3.58 -16.23
C VAL A 217 15.11 -3.04 -17.62
N LYS A 218 14.16 -2.25 -18.14
CA LYS A 218 14.27 -1.58 -19.43
C LYS A 218 14.23 -0.07 -19.27
N ALA A 219 14.99 0.62 -20.10
CA ALA A 219 14.90 2.08 -20.28
C ALA A 219 14.59 2.37 -21.75
N ASN A 220 13.51 3.11 -22.02
CA ASN A 220 13.01 3.37 -23.37
C ASN A 220 12.86 2.08 -24.20
N ASN A 221 12.31 1.02 -23.57
CA ASN A 221 12.13 -0.33 -24.10
C ASN A 221 13.42 -1.12 -24.39
N GLN A 222 14.60 -0.57 -24.12
CA GLN A 222 15.86 -1.31 -24.22
C GLN A 222 16.20 -1.99 -22.89
N GLU A 223 16.52 -3.29 -22.92
CA GLU A 223 17.02 -4.02 -21.75
C GLU A 223 18.37 -3.45 -21.29
N ILE A 224 18.43 -3.05 -20.02
CA ILE A 224 19.63 -2.51 -19.38
C ILE A 224 20.09 -3.36 -18.18
N PHE A 225 19.24 -4.28 -17.72
CA PHE A 225 19.54 -5.22 -16.65
C PHE A 225 18.66 -6.45 -16.76
N LYS A 226 19.23 -7.62 -16.46
CA LYS A 226 18.52 -8.89 -16.40
C LYS A 226 19.20 -9.84 -15.43
N GLN A 227 18.44 -10.43 -14.52
CA GLN A 227 18.96 -11.35 -13.50
C GLN A 227 17.89 -12.35 -13.05
N SER A 228 18.27 -13.60 -12.76
CA SER A 228 17.38 -14.52 -12.02
C SER A 228 17.45 -14.23 -10.52
N VAL A 229 16.29 -14.12 -9.87
CA VAL A 229 16.14 -13.77 -8.46
C VAL A 229 15.49 -14.92 -7.71
N ASP A 230 16.24 -15.57 -6.82
CA ASP A 230 15.75 -16.65 -5.97
C ASP A 230 15.10 -16.14 -4.68
N GLY A 231 14.39 -17.02 -3.95
CA GLY A 231 13.79 -16.69 -2.66
C GLY A 231 14.60 -17.05 -1.41
N LYS A 232 15.93 -17.21 -1.51
CA LYS A 232 16.75 -17.52 -0.33
C LYS A 232 16.95 -16.30 0.56
N SER A 233 17.02 -15.13 -0.03
CA SER A 233 17.21 -13.84 0.65
C SER A 233 16.66 -12.69 -0.19
N TRP A 234 16.58 -11.50 0.40
CA TRP A 234 16.41 -10.27 -0.35
C TRP A 234 17.70 -9.94 -1.12
N HIS A 235 17.54 -9.57 -2.38
CA HIS A 235 18.62 -9.21 -3.31
C HIS A 235 18.56 -7.71 -3.59
N GLU A 236 19.72 -7.08 -3.67
CA GLU A 236 19.88 -5.65 -3.93
C GLU A 236 20.66 -5.43 -5.22
N TYR A 237 20.08 -4.67 -6.14
CA TYR A 237 20.71 -4.36 -7.42
C TYR A 237 20.82 -2.85 -7.63
N ASN A 238 22.01 -2.43 -8.07
CA ASN A 238 22.29 -1.04 -8.45
C ASN A 238 22.51 -0.97 -9.96
N ILE A 239 21.59 -0.34 -10.66
CA ILE A 239 21.51 -0.29 -12.13
C ILE A 239 21.87 1.11 -12.59
N SER A 240 22.90 1.24 -13.43
CA SER A 240 23.35 2.54 -13.91
C SER A 240 22.46 3.07 -15.02
N LEU A 241 22.04 4.33 -14.86
CA LEU A 241 21.27 5.10 -15.83
C LEU A 241 22.09 6.26 -16.41
N SER A 242 23.41 6.32 -16.16
CA SER A 242 24.28 7.44 -16.58
C SER A 242 24.22 7.71 -18.08
N GLN A 243 23.96 6.70 -18.92
CA GLN A 243 23.81 6.87 -20.37
C GLN A 243 22.60 7.74 -20.77
N TYR A 244 21.65 7.92 -19.86
CA TYR A 244 20.42 8.69 -20.07
C TYR A 244 20.46 10.06 -19.40
N LEU A 245 21.62 10.50 -18.90
CA LEU A 245 21.77 11.79 -18.22
C LEU A 245 21.22 12.96 -19.08
N GLY A 246 20.37 13.78 -18.46
CA GLY A 246 19.68 14.90 -19.10
C GLY A 246 18.44 14.51 -19.92
N GLN A 247 18.08 13.23 -20.01
CA GLN A 247 16.95 12.74 -20.79
C GLN A 247 15.75 12.43 -19.89
N ASN A 248 14.55 12.53 -20.45
CA ASN A 248 13.35 11.94 -19.87
C ASN A 248 13.23 10.53 -20.42
N ILE A 249 13.20 9.52 -19.54
CA ILE A 249 13.14 8.12 -19.95
C ILE A 249 11.95 7.41 -19.32
N ASP A 250 11.45 6.41 -20.04
CA ASP A 250 10.51 5.43 -19.54
C ASP A 250 11.28 4.24 -18.97
N ILE A 251 11.23 4.07 -17.66
CA ILE A 251 11.76 2.87 -16.98
C ILE A 251 10.63 1.86 -16.83
N ALA A 252 10.89 0.62 -17.23
CA ALA A 252 10.02 -0.52 -16.97
C ALA A 252 10.77 -1.56 -16.13
N VAL A 253 10.13 -2.01 -15.06
CA VAL A 253 10.55 -3.17 -14.26
C VAL A 253 9.62 -4.32 -14.60
N GLU A 254 10.18 -5.36 -15.19
CA GLU A 254 9.46 -6.53 -15.64
C GLU A 254 9.78 -7.74 -14.76
N ILE A 255 8.72 -8.39 -14.29
CA ILE A 255 8.75 -9.65 -13.56
C ILE A 255 8.36 -10.73 -14.56
N ALA A 256 9.37 -11.38 -15.14
CA ALA A 256 9.22 -12.37 -16.19
C ALA A 256 9.42 -13.80 -15.66
N ALA A 257 8.84 -14.74 -16.37
CA ALA A 257 9.00 -16.15 -16.07
C ALA A 257 10.42 -16.64 -16.37
N SER A 258 11.03 -17.39 -15.44
CA SER A 258 12.23 -18.21 -15.64
C SER A 258 11.89 -19.64 -16.09
N GLY A 259 10.80 -20.22 -15.59
CA GLY A 259 10.41 -21.62 -15.80
C GLY A 259 8.98 -21.99 -15.38
N TRP A 260 8.16 -20.99 -15.03
CA TRP A 260 6.76 -21.09 -14.57
C TRP A 260 6.55 -21.95 -13.32
N TYR A 261 7.47 -21.85 -12.37
CA TYR A 261 7.40 -22.59 -11.11
C TYR A 261 7.72 -21.69 -9.90
N PHE A 262 6.67 -21.31 -9.15
CA PHE A 262 6.76 -20.40 -7.99
C PHE A 262 7.45 -19.06 -8.29
N GLU A 263 7.09 -18.41 -9.38
CA GLU A 263 7.74 -17.18 -9.88
C GLU A 263 7.26 -15.90 -9.19
N TYR A 264 6.92 -16.01 -7.92
CA TYR A 264 6.47 -14.87 -7.14
C TYR A 264 7.64 -13.91 -6.95
N ALA A 265 7.37 -12.62 -7.15
CA ALA A 265 8.31 -11.55 -6.89
C ALA A 265 7.78 -10.66 -5.77
N PHE A 266 8.69 -10.30 -4.86
CA PHE A 266 8.42 -9.38 -3.76
C PHE A 266 9.36 -8.20 -3.89
N ILE A 267 8.82 -7.00 -4.07
CA ILE A 267 9.61 -5.77 -4.15
C ILE A 267 9.26 -4.91 -2.93
N ASP A 268 10.25 -4.57 -2.12
CA ASP A 268 10.06 -3.69 -0.96
C ASP A 268 10.80 -2.36 -1.06
N GLU A 269 11.62 -2.16 -2.10
CA GLU A 269 12.20 -0.85 -2.39
C GLU A 269 12.52 -0.68 -3.88
N ILE A 270 12.16 0.49 -4.41
CA ILE A 270 12.80 1.05 -5.61
C ILE A 270 13.13 2.51 -5.35
N SER A 271 14.42 2.84 -5.40
CA SER A 271 14.92 4.19 -5.15
C SER A 271 15.92 4.63 -6.21
N PHE A 272 16.20 5.93 -6.28
CA PHE A 272 17.16 6.50 -7.22
C PHE A 272 18.17 7.38 -6.49
N GLY A 273 19.43 7.33 -6.91
CA GLY A 273 20.54 8.04 -6.29
C GLY A 273 21.67 8.38 -7.27
N THR A 274 22.77 8.89 -6.73
CA THR A 274 23.98 9.24 -7.49
C THR A 274 24.79 7.99 -7.85
N LYS A 275 25.64 8.07 -8.89
CA LYS A 275 26.63 7.03 -9.19
C LYS A 275 27.52 6.82 -7.98
N GLN A 276 27.39 5.65 -7.34
CA GLN A 276 28.43 5.19 -6.44
C GLN A 276 29.69 5.03 -7.31
N THR A 277 30.58 6.02 -7.22
CA THR A 277 31.96 5.82 -7.65
C THR A 277 32.44 4.58 -6.90
N PRO A 278 33.15 3.62 -7.53
CA PRO A 278 33.87 2.62 -6.77
C PRO A 278 34.94 3.36 -5.97
N GLN A 279 34.54 3.91 -4.83
CA GLN A 279 35.44 4.11 -3.73
C GLN A 279 35.92 2.70 -3.44
N ALA A 280 37.20 2.45 -3.78
CA ALA A 280 38.01 1.48 -3.08
C ALA A 280 37.52 1.46 -1.65
N LYS A 281 37.06 0.30 -1.14
CA LYS A 281 36.60 0.08 0.23
C LYS A 281 37.31 1.03 1.20
N GLN A 282 36.76 2.22 1.33
CA GLN A 282 36.99 3.06 2.45
C GLN A 282 35.70 2.80 3.16
N GLU A 283 35.75 1.76 4.00
CA GLU A 283 34.84 1.63 5.10
C GLU A 283 34.87 2.98 5.82
N LYS A 284 34.05 3.93 5.38
CA LYS A 284 33.39 4.81 6.32
C LYS A 284 32.67 3.83 7.21
N LYS A 285 33.28 3.51 8.35
CA LYS A 285 32.65 2.84 9.47
C LYS A 285 31.34 3.58 9.68
N ILE A 286 30.26 3.08 9.09
CA ILE A 286 28.94 3.57 9.40
C ILE A 286 28.76 3.13 10.84
N GLN A 287 28.90 4.10 11.74
CA GLN A 287 28.82 3.81 13.16
C GLN A 287 27.42 3.31 13.43
N MET A 288 27.34 2.22 14.20
CA MET A 288 26.09 1.72 14.75
C MET A 288 25.30 2.89 15.37
N LYS A 289 24.00 2.92 15.13
CA LYS A 289 23.09 3.91 15.71
C LYS A 289 21.90 3.19 16.34
N ILE A 290 21.41 3.72 17.46
CA ILE A 290 20.11 3.33 18.02
C ILE A 290 19.30 4.60 18.21
N ASP A 291 18.10 4.65 17.66
CA ASP A 291 17.18 5.78 17.76
C ASP A 291 15.71 5.32 17.73
N GLU A 292 14.77 6.27 17.59
CA GLU A 292 13.33 6.02 17.51
C GLU A 292 12.79 5.11 18.64
N CYS A 293 13.31 5.31 19.85
CA CYS A 293 12.93 4.51 21.01
C CYS A 293 11.57 4.90 21.59
N GLY A 294 10.73 3.91 21.90
CA GLY A 294 9.41 4.09 22.51
C GLY A 294 9.13 3.11 23.65
N ILE A 295 8.23 3.51 24.56
CA ILE A 295 7.76 2.71 25.71
C ILE A 295 6.29 2.38 25.55
N TYR A 296 5.90 1.14 25.80
CA TYR A 296 4.51 0.67 25.65
C TYR A 296 4.21 -0.55 26.53
N GLN A 297 2.94 -0.95 26.54
CA GLN A 297 2.36 -1.92 27.48
C GLN A 297 1.56 -3.06 26.82
N ASP A 298 1.38 -3.01 25.49
CA ASP A 298 0.64 -4.01 24.71
C ASP A 298 1.62 -4.89 23.90
N PRO A 299 1.63 -6.22 24.07
CA PRO A 299 2.51 -7.13 23.34
C PRO A 299 2.21 -7.24 21.84
N SER A 300 1.08 -6.73 21.34
CA SER A 300 0.74 -6.75 19.92
C SER A 300 1.59 -5.81 19.05
N GLY A 301 2.34 -4.86 19.64
CA GLY A 301 3.41 -4.09 18.96
C GLY A 301 3.01 -3.23 17.74
N GLU A 302 1.77 -3.32 17.24
CA GLU A 302 1.31 -2.69 15.99
C GLU A 302 0.88 -1.22 16.15
N SER A 303 0.97 -0.67 17.36
CA SER A 303 0.67 0.74 17.61
C SER A 303 1.72 1.32 18.57
N TYR A 304 1.91 2.63 18.55
CA TYR A 304 2.71 3.44 19.48
C TYR A 304 4.12 3.93 19.06
N LEU A 305 4.68 3.53 17.92
CA LEU A 305 5.81 4.31 17.34
C LEU A 305 5.39 5.70 16.83
N GLN A 306 4.11 6.07 16.90
CA GLN A 306 3.61 7.38 16.44
C GLN A 306 3.22 8.40 17.52
N HIS A 307 3.23 8.12 18.83
CA HIS A 307 2.76 9.13 19.81
C HIS A 307 3.63 9.25 21.07
N ARG A 308 4.27 10.43 21.19
CA ARG A 308 5.16 10.88 22.29
C ARG A 308 4.52 10.98 23.68
N SER A 309 3.33 10.46 23.95
CA SER A 309 2.68 10.60 25.26
C SER A 309 1.62 9.53 25.52
N VAL A 310 2.02 8.29 25.73
CA VAL A 310 1.12 7.25 26.25
C VAL A 310 1.16 7.31 27.78
N LYS A 311 0.02 7.55 28.42
CA LYS A 311 -0.12 7.45 29.88
C LYS A 311 -0.10 5.97 30.24
N LEU A 312 0.98 5.50 30.84
CA LEU A 312 1.16 4.09 31.18
C LEU A 312 0.26 3.71 32.37
N ASP A 313 -0.42 2.56 32.27
CA ASP A 313 -1.21 2.00 33.37
C ASP A 313 -0.30 1.23 34.33
N ARG A 314 -0.16 1.75 35.54
CA ARG A 314 0.61 1.12 36.63
C ARG A 314 0.17 -0.30 36.98
N ASN A 315 -1.05 -0.69 36.65
CA ASN A 315 -1.56 -2.04 36.93
C ASN A 315 -1.09 -3.06 35.87
N ASN A 316 -0.59 -2.60 34.73
CA ASN A 316 -0.01 -3.51 33.74
C ASN A 316 1.39 -3.94 34.18
N MET A 317 1.53 -5.24 34.39
CA MET A 317 2.71 -5.84 35.00
C MET A 317 3.92 -5.86 34.07
N THR A 318 3.76 -5.72 32.75
CA THR A 318 4.88 -5.76 31.79
C THR A 318 4.99 -4.46 31.01
N ILE A 319 6.20 -3.92 30.95
CA ILE A 319 6.55 -2.72 30.19
C ILE A 319 7.56 -3.10 29.13
N PHE A 320 7.37 -2.61 27.91
CA PHE A 320 8.24 -2.85 26.77
C PHE A 320 8.94 -1.56 26.36
N ALA A 321 10.19 -1.68 25.92
CA ALA A 321 10.95 -0.63 25.26
C ALA A 321 11.42 -1.16 23.91
N SER A 322 11.03 -0.50 22.83
CA SER A 322 11.49 -0.84 21.47
C SER A 322 12.28 0.30 20.88
N CYS A 323 13.39 -0.03 20.23
CA CYS A 323 14.27 0.94 19.57
C CYS A 323 14.68 0.46 18.20
N LYS A 324 14.85 1.41 17.28
CA LYS A 324 15.37 1.16 15.95
C LYS A 324 16.89 1.13 15.99
N VAL A 325 17.48 0.09 15.42
CA VAL A 325 18.93 -0.16 15.37
C VAL A 325 19.38 -0.13 13.93
N HIS A 326 20.46 0.61 13.68
CA HIS A 326 21.07 0.76 12.36
C HIS A 326 22.52 0.30 12.39
N ASN A 327 22.94 -0.39 11.32
CA ASN A 327 24.34 -0.76 11.06
C ASN A 327 25.03 -1.51 12.21
N ALA A 328 24.32 -2.42 12.88
CA ALA A 328 24.86 -3.22 13.97
C ALA A 328 25.18 -4.65 13.49
N LYS A 329 26.36 -5.18 13.82
CA LYS A 329 26.76 -6.54 13.41
C LYS A 329 26.13 -7.61 14.30
N LYS A 330 25.92 -8.81 13.74
CA LYS A 330 25.61 -10.03 14.49
C LYS A 330 26.59 -10.20 15.64
N GLY A 331 26.08 -10.59 16.80
CA GLY A 331 26.87 -10.76 18.00
C GLY A 331 27.14 -9.47 18.78
N THR A 332 26.80 -8.29 18.24
CA THR A 332 26.84 -7.05 19.02
C THR A 332 25.93 -7.20 20.23
N GLU A 333 26.47 -7.01 21.42
CA GLU A 333 25.69 -7.06 22.65
C GLU A 333 24.95 -5.74 22.86
N VAL A 334 23.63 -5.83 22.98
CA VAL A 334 22.73 -4.71 23.28
C VAL A 334 22.06 -4.96 24.62
N ALA A 335 21.92 -3.91 25.43
CA ALA A 335 21.35 -4.00 26.76
C ALA A 335 20.32 -2.88 27.01
N GLY A 336 19.20 -3.26 27.64
CA GLY A 336 18.24 -2.33 28.22
C GLY A 336 18.36 -2.36 29.74
N SER A 337 18.87 -1.27 30.31
CA SER A 337 19.01 -1.07 31.76
C SER A 337 17.91 -0.15 32.26
N TRP A 338 17.12 -0.64 33.22
CA TRP A 338 15.91 0.00 33.70
C TRP A 338 16.13 0.53 35.11
N TYR A 339 15.73 1.77 35.36
CA TYR A 339 15.93 2.43 36.64
C TYR A 339 14.64 3.05 37.16
N TYR A 340 14.51 3.04 38.48
CA TYR A 340 13.63 3.92 39.21
C TYR A 340 14.39 5.19 39.58
N VAL A 341 13.79 6.35 39.35
CA VAL A 341 14.37 7.65 39.70
C VAL A 341 13.64 8.18 40.92
N SER A 342 14.35 8.19 42.06
CA SER A 342 13.81 8.68 43.32
C SER A 342 13.43 10.17 43.22
N PRO A 343 12.59 10.68 44.15
CA PRO A 343 12.30 12.12 44.21
C PRO A 343 13.54 13.01 44.37
N THR A 344 14.64 12.48 44.92
CA THR A 344 15.93 13.18 45.05
C THR A 344 16.78 13.12 43.76
N GLY A 345 16.28 12.50 42.70
CA GLY A 345 16.97 12.34 41.42
C GLY A 345 17.97 11.18 41.39
N LYS A 346 18.04 10.35 42.45
CA LYS A 346 18.93 9.20 42.50
C LYS A 346 18.36 8.07 41.65
N ARG A 347 19.20 7.50 40.78
CA ARG A 347 18.88 6.35 39.93
C ARG A 347 19.11 5.05 40.71
N GLU A 348 18.10 4.21 40.77
CA GLU A 348 18.16 2.87 41.37
C GLU A 348 17.91 1.83 40.28
N LEU A 349 18.91 0.98 40.00
CA LEU A 349 18.81 -0.03 38.96
C LEU A 349 17.80 -1.11 39.38
N ILE A 350 16.79 -1.31 38.54
CA ILE A 350 15.76 -2.34 38.71
C ILE A 350 16.22 -3.65 38.05
N SER A 351 16.61 -3.57 36.78
CA SER A 351 16.97 -4.74 35.97
C SER A 351 17.80 -4.32 34.77
N THR A 352 18.70 -5.20 34.34
CA THR A 352 19.34 -5.10 33.02
C THR A 352 19.10 -6.39 32.26
N LYS A 353 18.63 -6.26 31.02
CA LYS A 353 18.56 -7.39 30.09
C LYS A 353 19.46 -7.11 28.90
N ALA A 354 20.39 -8.01 28.65
CA ALA A 354 21.30 -7.96 27.53
C ALA A 354 21.11 -9.18 26.63
N PHE A 355 21.33 -9.00 25.33
CA PHE A 355 21.41 -10.10 24.39
C PHE A 355 22.34 -9.74 23.23
N ALA A 356 22.91 -10.77 22.61
CA ALA A 356 23.69 -10.61 21.40
C ALA A 356 22.75 -10.56 20.19
N LEU A 357 22.94 -9.60 19.29
CA LEU A 357 22.14 -9.49 18.08
C LEU A 357 22.22 -10.80 17.26
N PRO A 358 21.09 -11.41 16.89
CA PRO A 358 21.08 -12.72 16.24
C PRO A 358 21.58 -12.69 14.78
N LYS A 359 21.59 -11.49 14.17
CA LYS A 359 21.97 -11.23 12.77
C LYS A 359 22.56 -9.82 12.64
N ASP A 360 23.13 -9.53 11.48
CA ASP A 360 23.45 -8.16 11.10
C ASP A 360 22.15 -7.36 10.94
N MET A 361 22.09 -6.18 11.57
CA MET A 361 20.97 -5.25 11.55
C MET A 361 21.36 -4.06 10.68
N VAL A 362 20.90 -4.04 9.43
CA VAL A 362 21.00 -2.85 8.57
C VAL A 362 20.07 -1.77 9.12
N GLU A 363 18.79 -2.13 9.32
CA GLU A 363 17.75 -1.34 9.99
C GLU A 363 16.69 -2.31 10.55
N ASP A 364 16.53 -2.41 11.88
CA ASP A 364 15.52 -3.30 12.51
C ASP A 364 15.18 -2.80 13.93
N TYR A 365 14.18 -3.38 14.59
CA TYR A 365 13.83 -3.05 15.97
C TYR A 365 14.35 -4.11 16.96
N ILE A 366 14.84 -3.64 18.10
CA ILE A 366 15.08 -4.46 19.29
C ILE A 366 14.06 -4.11 20.36
N THR A 367 13.59 -5.11 21.10
CA THR A 367 12.63 -4.93 22.17
C THR A 367 13.15 -5.52 23.48
N PHE A 368 13.12 -4.71 24.54
CA PHE A 368 13.37 -5.13 25.91
C PHE A 368 12.07 -5.06 26.71
N TYR A 369 12.00 -5.80 27.81
CA TYR A 369 10.87 -5.71 28.72
C TYR A 369 11.27 -5.86 30.18
N ILE A 370 10.55 -5.17 31.06
CA ILE A 370 10.58 -5.38 32.51
C ILE A 370 9.23 -5.79 33.03
N GLN A 371 9.25 -6.53 34.14
CA GLN A 371 8.06 -6.95 34.85
C GLN A 371 8.11 -6.45 36.29
N SER A 372 6.96 -6.05 36.84
CA SER A 372 6.90 -5.59 38.23
C SER A 372 7.09 -6.78 39.18
N ASN A 373 7.99 -6.62 40.15
CA ASN A 373 8.25 -7.63 41.18
C ASN A 373 7.17 -7.64 42.29
N ASN A 374 6.29 -6.63 42.36
CA ASN A 374 5.40 -6.40 43.51
C ASN A 374 3.99 -7.03 43.37
N MET A 375 3.79 -7.92 42.37
CA MET A 375 2.56 -8.67 42.06
C MET A 375 1.22 -7.90 41.92
N THR A 376 1.18 -6.59 42.20
CA THR A 376 -0.07 -5.81 42.31
C THR A 376 -0.03 -4.48 41.56
N SER A 377 1.11 -3.76 41.53
CA SER A 377 1.26 -2.53 40.74
C SER A 377 2.72 -2.03 40.68
N TRP A 378 3.06 -1.18 39.70
CA TRP A 378 4.30 -0.41 39.72
C TRP A 378 4.27 0.74 40.76
N PRO A 379 5.35 1.00 41.51
CA PRO A 379 5.44 2.20 42.34
C PRO A 379 5.21 3.48 41.52
N ARG A 380 4.50 4.47 42.07
CA ARG A 380 4.41 5.79 41.43
C ARG A 380 5.79 6.44 41.43
N GLY A 381 6.12 7.10 40.34
CA GLY A 381 7.36 7.84 40.24
C GLY A 381 7.89 7.91 38.81
N LYS A 382 9.12 8.38 38.69
CA LYS A 382 9.83 8.50 37.43
C LYS A 382 10.67 7.27 37.21
N TYR A 383 10.72 6.85 35.96
CA TYR A 383 11.48 5.70 35.50
C TYR A 383 12.23 6.08 34.25
N GLU A 384 13.30 5.34 34.00
CA GLU A 384 14.08 5.49 32.78
C GLU A 384 14.54 4.12 32.30
N VAL A 385 14.70 4.01 30.98
CA VAL A 385 15.43 2.92 30.36
C VAL A 385 16.57 3.51 29.53
N ILE A 386 17.76 2.95 29.74
CA ILE A 386 18.96 3.29 29.00
C ILE A 386 19.28 2.12 28.09
N ILE A 387 19.37 2.40 26.80
CA ILE A 387 19.75 1.43 25.78
C ILE A 387 21.22 1.64 25.45
N SER A 388 22.00 0.62 25.75
CA SER A 388 23.43 0.60 25.52
C SER A 388 23.83 -0.54 24.59
N ALA A 389 24.94 -0.36 23.89
CA ALA A 389 25.56 -1.42 23.12
C ALA A 389 27.07 -1.27 23.20
N GLN A 390 27.79 -2.38 23.37
CA GLN A 390 29.26 -2.38 23.48
C GLN A 390 29.79 -1.38 24.54
N GLY A 391 29.07 -1.22 25.66
CA GLY A 391 29.44 -0.30 26.74
C GLY A 391 29.18 1.19 26.46
N LYS A 392 28.57 1.55 25.33
CA LYS A 392 28.17 2.92 24.98
C LYS A 392 26.65 3.08 25.09
N GLU A 393 26.20 4.16 25.72
CA GLU A 393 24.79 4.56 25.71
C GLU A 393 24.40 5.18 24.36
N TYR A 394 23.26 4.77 23.81
CA TYR A 394 22.74 5.28 22.55
C TYR A 394 21.40 5.98 22.70
N ALA A 395 20.53 5.47 23.57
CA ALA A 395 19.21 6.06 23.78
C ALA A 395 18.83 6.04 25.25
N HIS A 396 18.08 7.06 25.65
CA HIS A 396 17.59 7.24 27.01
C HIS A 396 16.13 7.65 26.92
N VAL A 397 15.24 6.82 27.47
CA VAL A 397 13.79 7.06 27.44
C VAL A 397 13.26 7.19 28.85
N ASN A 398 12.60 8.31 29.13
CA ASN A 398 12.00 8.60 30.42
C ASN A 398 10.50 8.32 30.38
N PHE A 399 9.96 7.75 31.46
CA PHE A 399 8.53 7.50 31.62
C PHE A 399 8.09 7.60 33.08
N SER A 400 6.78 7.59 33.33
CA SER A 400 6.22 7.71 34.68
C SER A 400 4.88 6.98 34.81
N PHE A 401 4.55 6.60 36.04
CA PHE A 401 3.28 5.99 36.43
C PHE A 401 2.46 6.86 37.38
#